data_AF-A0A7C1BSB1-F1
#
_entry.id   AF-A0A7C1BSB1-F1
#
_cell.length_a   1.000
_cell.length_b   1.000
_cell.length_c   1.000
_cell.angle_alpha   90.00
_cell.angle_beta   90.00
_cell.angle_gamma   90.00
#
_symmetry.space_group_name_H-M   'P 1'
#
loop_
_entity.id
_entity.type
_entity.pdbx_description
1 polymer ?
#
loop_
_entity_poly.entity_id
_entity_poly.type
_entity_poly.pdbx_seq_one_letter_code
_entity_poly.pdbx_strand_id
1 'polypeptide(L)'
;MNAEKYEELVLSVAERSEDAKVLLGLVCLLEGASSEEALTRNFTALRGEKTEEAEERAKERSKELLRFLRKKKILGRGPFDEYISLPGYENVFSKTVAGFLLQPGDLSEYLENVLKTVDGDGERREEEKEEEEKEEEEEKKGEEEKKGEEEKKEEEEKKERRERSNAVIKIIELLLKIDIHG
;
A
#
# COMPACT_ATOMS: atom_id res chain seq x y z
N MET A 1 5.79 -28.96 7.58
CA MET A 1 4.60 -28.60 6.77
C MET A 1 4.86 -29.09 5.36
N ASN A 2 3.83 -29.40 4.57
CA ASN A 2 3.96 -29.71 3.14
C ASN A 2 3.17 -28.65 2.35
N ALA A 3 3.29 -28.64 1.02
CA ALA A 3 2.67 -27.65 0.15
C ALA A 3 1.15 -27.55 0.36
N GLU A 4 0.44 -28.68 0.35
CA GLU A 4 -1.02 -28.73 0.53
C GLU A 4 -1.47 -28.15 1.87
N LYS A 5 -0.82 -28.53 2.99
CA LYS A 5 -1.16 -27.97 4.30
C LYS A 5 -0.84 -26.48 4.42
N TYR A 6 0.14 -25.99 3.67
CA TYR A 6 0.45 -24.58 3.64
C TYR A 6 -0.61 -23.80 2.86
N GLU A 7 -1.03 -24.32 1.70
CA GLU A 7 -2.13 -23.78 0.92
C GLU A 7 -3.44 -23.73 1.73
N GLU A 8 -3.83 -24.84 2.34
CA GLU A 8 -5.00 -24.90 3.24
C GLU A 8 -4.91 -23.88 4.37
N LEU A 9 -3.71 -23.69 4.94
CA LEU A 9 -3.50 -22.70 6.00
C LEU A 9 -3.70 -21.27 5.48
N VAL A 10 -3.14 -20.92 4.32
CA VAL A 10 -3.30 -19.61 3.69
C VAL A 10 -4.78 -19.36 3.38
N LEU A 11 -5.46 -20.31 2.72
CA LEU A 11 -6.88 -20.23 2.40
C LEU A 11 -7.74 -20.05 3.64
N SER A 12 -7.52 -20.88 4.68
CA SER A 12 -8.30 -20.82 5.91
C SER A 12 -8.22 -19.48 6.64
N VAL A 13 -7.10 -18.75 6.47
CA VAL A 13 -6.94 -17.41 7.02
C VAL A 13 -7.61 -16.37 6.14
N ALA A 14 -7.44 -16.46 4.82
CA ALA A 14 -8.05 -15.56 3.85
C ALA A 14 -9.59 -15.62 3.85
N GLU A 15 -10.17 -16.82 4.07
CA GLU A 15 -11.62 -17.01 4.18
C GLU A 15 -12.22 -16.38 5.45
N ARG A 16 -11.44 -16.30 6.53
CA ARG A 16 -11.90 -15.81 7.84
C ARG A 16 -11.69 -14.32 8.03
N SER A 17 -10.84 -13.70 7.21
CA SER A 17 -10.46 -12.29 7.37
C SER A 17 -10.13 -11.68 6.02
N GLU A 18 -11.00 -10.76 5.58
CA GLU A 18 -10.75 -9.97 4.38
C GLU A 18 -9.50 -9.09 4.54
N ASP A 19 -9.27 -8.55 5.75
CA ASP A 19 -8.07 -7.80 6.08
C ASP A 19 -6.80 -8.66 5.88
N ALA A 20 -6.85 -9.94 6.25
CA ALA A 20 -5.74 -10.87 6.02
C ALA A 20 -5.55 -11.14 4.53
N LYS A 21 -6.65 -11.33 3.80
CA LYS A 21 -6.64 -11.52 2.35
C LYS A 21 -5.96 -10.34 1.65
N VAL A 22 -6.34 -9.10 2.00
CA VAL A 22 -5.73 -7.88 1.48
C VAL A 22 -4.24 -7.82 1.79
N LEU A 23 -3.84 -8.07 3.04
CA LEU A 23 -2.41 -8.06 3.41
C LEU A 23 -1.59 -9.13 2.70
N LEU A 24 -2.12 -10.35 2.54
CA LEU A 24 -1.47 -11.41 1.78
C LEU A 24 -1.32 -11.04 0.30
N GLY A 25 -2.35 -10.40 -0.27
CA GLY A 25 -2.31 -9.81 -1.59
C GLY A 25 -1.21 -8.77 -1.74
N LEU A 26 -1.15 -7.81 -0.81
CA LEU A 26 -0.12 -6.77 -0.81
C LEU A 26 1.30 -7.33 -0.70
N VAL A 27 1.52 -8.37 0.11
CA VAL A 27 2.83 -9.05 0.18
C VAL A 27 3.21 -9.65 -1.17
N CYS A 28 2.26 -10.25 -1.89
CA CYS A 28 2.51 -10.81 -3.21
C CYS A 28 2.75 -9.73 -4.28
N LEU A 29 2.07 -8.58 -4.19
CA LEU A 29 2.19 -7.48 -5.15
C LEU A 29 3.46 -6.63 -4.93
N LEU A 30 3.92 -6.52 -3.68
CA LEU A 30 5.09 -5.74 -3.28
C LEU A 30 6.33 -6.62 -3.07
N GLU A 31 6.52 -7.65 -3.88
CA GLU A 31 7.68 -8.53 -3.79
C GLU A 31 8.99 -7.73 -3.87
N GLY A 32 9.87 -7.89 -2.88
CA GLY A 32 11.10 -7.11 -2.77
C GLY A 32 10.93 -5.69 -2.19
N ALA A 33 9.71 -5.32 -1.75
CA ALA A 33 9.38 -4.00 -1.20
C ALA A 33 8.33 -4.07 -0.07
N SER A 34 8.14 -5.24 0.53
CA SER A 34 7.07 -5.57 1.48
C SER A 34 7.48 -5.32 2.94
N SER A 35 8.07 -4.16 3.25
CA SER A 35 8.39 -3.78 4.63
C SER A 35 7.12 -3.58 5.48
N GLU A 36 7.24 -3.63 6.81
CA GLU A 36 6.10 -3.39 7.70
C GLU A 36 5.45 -2.02 7.46
N GLU A 37 6.27 -1.01 7.23
CA GLU A 37 5.84 0.35 6.91
C GLU A 37 5.09 0.39 5.58
N ALA A 38 5.65 -0.20 4.52
CA ALA A 38 5.03 -0.23 3.21
C ALA A 38 3.68 -0.96 3.23
N LEU A 39 3.61 -2.13 3.87
CA LEU A 39 2.38 -2.91 3.99
C LEU A 39 1.32 -2.17 4.80
N THR A 40 1.72 -1.57 5.93
CA THR A 40 0.80 -0.84 6.80
C THR A 40 0.26 0.41 6.11
N ARG A 41 1.12 1.17 5.44
CA ARG A 41 0.71 2.35 4.67
C ARG A 41 -0.29 1.98 3.57
N ASN A 42 0.00 0.95 2.77
CA ASN A 42 -0.89 0.53 1.68
C ASN A 42 -2.20 -0.05 2.21
N PHE A 43 -2.15 -0.87 3.27
CA PHE A 43 -3.34 -1.41 3.91
C PHE A 43 -4.26 -0.31 4.43
N THR A 44 -3.71 0.68 5.13
CA THR A 44 -4.47 1.80 5.65
C THR A 44 -5.05 2.66 4.53
N ALA A 45 -4.27 2.94 3.48
CA ALA A 45 -4.76 3.68 2.31
C ALA A 45 -5.95 2.99 1.62
N LEU A 46 -5.93 1.66 1.50
CA LEU A 46 -7.03 0.89 0.93
C LEU A 46 -8.31 0.91 1.77
N ARG A 47 -8.23 1.27 3.06
CA ARG A 47 -9.42 1.40 3.92
C ARG A 47 -10.13 2.73 3.75
N GLY A 48 -9.45 3.77 3.25
CA GLY A 48 -10.05 5.07 2.99
C GLY A 48 -10.62 5.74 4.25
N GLU A 49 -10.01 5.48 5.41
CA GLU A 49 -10.44 6.07 6.68
C GLU A 49 -10.23 7.59 6.66
N LYS A 50 -11.25 8.36 7.04
CA LYS A 50 -11.26 9.83 6.90
C LYS A 50 -10.78 10.58 8.15
N THR A 51 -10.67 9.89 9.28
CA THR A 51 -10.27 10.51 10.56
C THR A 51 -8.96 9.90 11.05
N GLU A 52 -8.15 10.72 11.71
CA GLU A 52 -6.86 10.28 12.26
C GLU A 52 -7.00 9.10 13.22
N GLU A 53 -8.05 9.09 14.05
CA GLU A 53 -8.33 7.99 14.98
C GLU A 53 -8.67 6.67 14.28
N ALA A 54 -9.35 6.73 13.12
CA ALA A 54 -9.67 5.55 12.34
C ALA A 54 -8.44 5.06 11.57
N GLU A 55 -7.62 5.99 11.06
CA GLU A 55 -6.35 5.69 10.43
C GLU A 55 -5.38 4.98 11.39
N GLU A 56 -5.23 5.48 12.61
CA GLU A 56 -4.33 4.88 13.61
C GLU A 56 -4.80 3.49 14.04
N ARG A 57 -6.12 3.29 14.17
CA ARG A 57 -6.70 1.95 14.40
C ARG A 57 -6.43 1.00 13.23
N ALA A 58 -6.48 1.47 11.99
CA ALA A 58 -6.15 0.67 10.81
C ALA A 58 -4.65 0.29 10.79
N LYS A 59 -3.77 1.23 11.17
CA LYS A 59 -2.32 0.98 11.30
C LYS A 59 -2.03 -0.10 12.34
N GLU A 60 -2.58 0.01 13.54
CA GLU A 60 -2.40 -1.00 14.58
C GLU A 60 -2.96 -2.36 14.16
N ARG A 61 -4.14 -2.40 13.54
CA ARG A 61 -4.73 -3.64 13.01
C ARG A 61 -3.82 -4.31 11.97
N SER A 62 -3.23 -3.54 11.06
CA SER A 62 -2.25 -4.05 10.09
C SER A 62 -1.06 -4.69 10.79
N LYS A 63 -0.43 -3.99 11.74
CA LYS A 63 0.73 -4.50 12.49
C LYS A 63 0.39 -5.78 13.26
N GLU A 64 -0.75 -5.81 13.93
CA GLU A 64 -1.23 -7.01 14.65
C GLU A 64 -1.44 -8.18 13.71
N LEU A 65 -2.02 -7.94 12.54
CA LEU A 65 -2.28 -8.97 11.55
C LEU A 65 -1.00 -9.51 10.93
N LEU A 66 -0.03 -8.65 10.62
CA LEU A 66 1.30 -9.06 10.17
C LEU A 66 2.02 -9.93 11.21
N ARG A 67 1.94 -9.55 12.49
CA ARG A 67 2.46 -10.38 13.60
C ARG A 67 1.74 -11.71 13.69
N PHE A 68 0.43 -11.74 13.49
CA PHE A 68 -0.37 -12.97 13.48
C PHE A 68 0.04 -13.90 12.33
N LEU A 69 0.13 -13.37 11.10
CA LEU A 69 0.52 -14.13 9.90
C LEU A 69 1.93 -14.73 10.04
N ARG A 70 2.86 -13.99 10.66
CA ARG A 70 4.19 -14.50 11.03
C ARG A 70 4.12 -15.61 12.08
N LYS A 71 3.38 -15.42 13.17
CA LYS A 71 3.21 -16.43 14.22
C LYS A 71 2.58 -17.72 13.68
N LYS A 72 1.67 -17.60 12.71
CA LYS A 72 1.05 -18.72 12.00
C LYS A 72 1.99 -19.41 11.01
N LYS A 73 3.19 -18.87 10.78
CA LYS A 73 4.14 -19.35 9.77
C LYS A 73 3.52 -19.33 8.36
N ILE A 74 2.72 -18.30 8.07
CA ILE A 74 2.31 -17.99 6.70
C ILE A 74 3.37 -17.11 6.06
N LEU A 75 3.80 -16.08 6.80
CA LEU A 75 4.85 -15.15 6.40
C LEU A 75 6.12 -15.34 7.24
N GLY A 76 7.27 -15.08 6.62
CA GLY A 76 8.58 -14.94 7.24
C GLY A 76 9.08 -13.49 7.20
N ARG A 77 10.32 -13.29 7.63
CA ARG A 77 11.08 -12.07 7.33
C ARG A 77 12.23 -12.42 6.39
N GLY A 78 12.33 -11.66 5.31
CA GLY A 78 13.36 -11.75 4.30
C GLY A 78 14.52 -10.80 4.58
N PRO A 79 15.40 -10.61 3.59
CA PRO A 79 16.40 -9.54 3.61
C PRO A 79 15.72 -8.18 3.83
N PHE A 80 16.46 -7.23 4.43
CA PHE A 80 15.99 -5.86 4.64
C PHE A 80 14.65 -5.72 5.39
N ASP A 81 14.33 -6.70 6.24
CA ASP A 81 13.12 -6.73 7.07
C ASP A 81 11.78 -6.87 6.31
N GLU A 82 11.84 -7.32 5.06
CA GLU A 82 10.67 -7.54 4.21
C GLU A 82 9.83 -8.72 4.69
N TYR A 83 8.52 -8.64 4.52
CA TYR A 83 7.62 -9.78 4.72
C TYR A 83 7.59 -10.61 3.45
N ILE A 84 7.98 -11.87 3.57
CA ILE A 84 8.00 -12.83 2.45
C ILE A 84 7.18 -14.06 2.79
N SER A 85 6.80 -14.86 1.80
CA SER A 85 6.31 -16.22 2.06
C SER A 85 7.37 -17.06 2.76
N LEU A 86 6.97 -18.19 3.33
CA LEU A 86 7.97 -19.12 3.87
C LEU A 86 8.91 -19.64 2.78
N PRO A 87 10.23 -19.76 3.06
CA PRO A 87 11.18 -20.36 2.14
C PRO A 87 10.75 -21.74 1.66
N GLY A 88 10.72 -21.94 0.33
CA GLY A 88 10.29 -23.18 -0.33
C GLY A 88 8.78 -23.29 -0.58
N TYR A 89 8.00 -22.26 -0.25
CA TYR A 89 6.55 -22.19 -0.48
C TYR A 89 6.14 -21.04 -1.40
N GLU A 90 7.08 -20.32 -2.00
CA GLU A 90 6.86 -19.11 -2.81
C GLU A 90 5.86 -19.36 -3.94
N ASN A 91 6.03 -20.47 -4.67
CA ASN A 91 5.13 -20.85 -5.76
C ASN A 91 3.73 -21.25 -5.29
N VAL A 92 3.62 -21.85 -4.10
CA VAL A 92 2.31 -22.23 -3.54
C VAL A 92 1.61 -20.97 -3.06
N PHE A 93 2.33 -20.12 -2.30
CA PHE A 93 1.86 -18.85 -1.81
C PHE A 93 1.30 -17.97 -2.92
N SER A 94 2.12 -17.65 -3.94
CA SER A 94 1.73 -16.78 -5.05
C SER A 94 0.51 -17.30 -5.80
N LYS A 95 0.44 -18.60 -6.09
CA LYS A 95 -0.73 -19.21 -6.75
C LYS A 95 -1.99 -19.13 -5.91
N THR A 96 -1.89 -19.46 -4.62
CA THR A 96 -3.02 -19.42 -3.69
C THR A 96 -3.54 -17.98 -3.53
N VAL A 97 -2.63 -17.00 -3.36
CA VAL A 97 -2.99 -15.59 -3.23
C VAL A 97 -3.59 -15.03 -4.52
N ALA A 98 -3.03 -15.38 -5.68
CA ALA A 98 -3.58 -14.99 -6.98
C ALA A 98 -5.02 -15.48 -7.20
N GLY A 99 -5.41 -16.59 -6.57
CA GLY A 99 -6.77 -17.12 -6.66
C GLY A 99 -7.85 -16.24 -6.01
N PHE A 100 -7.46 -15.27 -5.17
CA PHE A 100 -8.39 -14.35 -4.52
C PHE A 100 -8.03 -12.88 -4.68
N LEU A 101 -6.97 -12.56 -5.43
CA LEU A 101 -6.73 -11.20 -5.91
C LEU A 101 -7.75 -10.88 -7.01
N LEU A 102 -8.38 -9.70 -6.94
CA LEU A 102 -9.30 -9.21 -7.97
C LEU A 102 -8.66 -9.37 -9.35
N GLN A 103 -9.32 -10.12 -10.24
CA GLN A 103 -8.82 -10.27 -11.59
C GLN A 103 -9.06 -8.95 -12.36
N PRO A 104 -8.28 -8.66 -13.41
CA PRO A 104 -8.45 -7.45 -14.20
C PRO A 104 -9.87 -7.22 -14.73
N GLY A 105 -10.67 -8.28 -14.93
CA GLY A 105 -12.09 -8.18 -15.29
C GLY A 105 -13.00 -7.66 -14.17
N ASP A 106 -12.64 -7.95 -12.91
CA ASP A 106 -13.38 -7.48 -11.73
C ASP A 106 -13.07 -5.99 -11.45
N LEU A 107 -11.92 -5.49 -11.91
CA LEU A 107 -11.56 -4.07 -11.83
C LEU A 107 -12.46 -3.20 -12.69
N SER A 108 -12.87 -3.65 -13.88
CA SER A 108 -13.84 -2.92 -14.71
C SER A 108 -15.19 -2.74 -14.00
N GLU A 109 -15.71 -3.80 -13.38
CA GLU A 109 -16.98 -3.75 -12.66
C GLU A 109 -16.87 -2.89 -11.38
N TYR A 110 -15.75 -3.00 -10.67
CA TYR A 110 -15.45 -2.14 -9.53
C TYR A 110 -15.36 -0.66 -9.93
N LEU A 111 -14.64 -0.33 -11.00
CA LEU A 111 -14.51 1.04 -11.51
C LEU A 111 -15.85 1.60 -11.98
N GLU A 112 -16.65 0.81 -12.69
CA GLU A 112 -18.01 1.22 -13.08
C GLU A 112 -18.89 1.51 -11.85
N ASN A 113 -18.76 0.71 -10.79
CA ASN A 113 -19.53 0.91 -9.56
C ASN A 113 -19.03 2.11 -8.75
N VAL A 114 -17.72 2.33 -8.67
CA VAL A 114 -17.14 3.52 -8.04
C VAL A 114 -17.52 4.78 -8.79
N LEU A 115 -17.44 4.79 -10.12
CA LEU A 115 -17.86 5.93 -10.94
C LEU A 115 -19.35 6.27 -10.73
N LYS A 116 -20.22 5.25 -10.64
CA LYS A 116 -21.65 5.44 -10.31
C LYS A 116 -21.89 6.03 -8.92
N THR A 117 -20.96 5.85 -7.97
CA THR A 117 -21.07 6.42 -6.62
C THR A 117 -20.45 7.82 -6.48
N VAL A 118 -19.64 8.26 -7.45
CA VAL A 118 -18.88 9.53 -7.40
C VAL A 118 -19.63 10.70 -8.05
N ASP A 119 -20.72 10.46 -8.77
CA ASP A 119 -21.58 11.52 -9.35
C ASP A 119 -22.30 12.41 -8.30
N GLY A 120 -21.97 12.30 -7.00
CA GLY A 120 -22.63 13.00 -5.90
C GLY A 120 -21.83 14.10 -5.16
N ASP A 121 -20.52 14.25 -5.36
CA ASP A 121 -19.68 15.16 -4.53
C ASP A 121 -18.99 16.27 -5.35
N GLY A 122 -19.71 16.83 -6.34
CA GLY A 122 -19.24 17.94 -7.17
C GLY A 122 -19.29 19.33 -6.53
N GLU A 123 -19.84 19.49 -5.32
CA GLU A 123 -20.08 20.80 -4.70
C GLU A 123 -19.69 20.82 -3.22
N ARG A 124 -18.40 20.76 -2.89
CA ARG A 124 -17.93 21.20 -1.56
C ARG A 124 -16.45 21.55 -1.46
N ARG A 125 -15.91 22.25 -2.47
CA ARG A 125 -14.47 22.59 -2.52
C ARG A 125 -14.18 24.07 -2.74
N GLU A 126 -14.92 24.95 -2.07
CA GLU A 126 -14.58 26.39 -2.04
C GLU A 126 -14.53 27.05 -0.64
N GLU A 127 -14.81 26.35 0.47
CA GLU A 127 -14.85 27.01 1.81
C GLU A 127 -13.60 26.78 2.70
N GLU A 128 -12.69 25.87 2.38
CA GLU A 128 -11.49 25.59 3.21
C GLU A 128 -10.24 26.41 2.82
N LYS A 129 -10.41 27.55 2.14
CA LYS A 129 -9.28 28.43 1.75
C LYS A 129 -9.08 29.68 2.63
N GLU A 130 -9.91 29.89 3.65
CA GLU A 130 -9.81 31.09 4.52
C GLU A 130 -9.31 30.82 5.95
N GLU A 131 -9.11 29.56 6.37
CA GLU A 131 -8.62 29.25 7.73
C GLU A 131 -7.11 28.93 7.82
N GLU A 132 -6.45 28.52 6.73
CA GLU A 132 -5.01 28.21 6.75
C GLU A 132 -4.09 29.45 6.81
N GLU A 133 -4.58 30.66 6.53
CA GLU A 133 -3.76 31.89 6.58
C GLU A 133 -3.53 32.45 8.00
N LYS A 134 -4.04 31.82 9.06
CA LYS A 134 -3.90 32.32 10.45
C LYS A 134 -2.99 31.51 11.38
N GLU A 135 -2.59 30.29 11.03
CA GLU A 135 -1.69 29.48 11.87
C GLU A 135 -0.20 29.60 11.51
N GLU A 136 0.16 30.19 10.37
CA GLU A 136 1.57 30.35 9.96
C GLU A 136 2.34 31.50 10.66
N GLU A 137 1.73 32.27 11.56
CA GLU A 137 2.39 33.44 12.19
C GLU A 137 3.02 33.20 13.58
N GLU A 138 2.83 32.05 14.24
CA GLU A 138 3.32 31.85 15.63
C GLU A 138 4.54 30.92 15.81
N GLU A 139 5.00 30.15 14.81
CA GLU A 139 6.18 29.27 14.98
C GLU A 139 7.53 29.88 14.56
N LYS A 140 7.62 31.21 14.46
CA LYS A 140 8.91 31.92 14.30
C LYS A 140 9.46 32.38 15.65
N LYS A 141 9.98 31.46 16.48
CA LYS A 141 11.00 31.77 17.51
C LYS A 141 11.50 30.51 18.22
N GLY A 142 12.53 29.88 17.66
CA GLY A 142 13.33 28.90 18.40
C GLY A 142 14.18 28.02 17.49
N GLU A 143 15.50 28.16 17.60
CA GLU A 143 16.50 27.19 17.11
C GLU A 143 16.87 27.25 15.62
N GLU A 144 17.35 28.43 15.21
CA GLU A 144 18.46 28.50 14.27
C GLU A 144 19.74 27.94 14.94
N GLU A 145 20.31 26.90 14.32
CA GLU A 145 21.76 26.58 14.19
C GLU A 145 22.00 25.07 14.22
N LYS A 146 21.58 24.35 13.15
CA LYS A 146 22.17 23.06 12.68
C LYS A 146 21.59 22.45 11.39
N LYS A 147 20.84 23.18 10.57
CA LYS A 147 20.00 22.61 9.48
C LYS A 147 20.49 22.81 8.03
N GLY A 148 21.78 23.06 7.81
CA GLY A 148 22.30 23.44 6.48
C GLY A 148 22.66 22.27 5.53
N GLU A 149 22.88 21.06 6.02
CA GLU A 149 23.36 19.93 5.21
C GLU A 149 22.32 18.83 4.95
N GLU A 150 21.30 18.67 5.81
CA GLU A 150 20.23 17.67 5.61
C GLU A 150 19.21 18.08 4.54
N GLU A 151 18.90 19.37 4.42
CA GLU A 151 17.90 19.86 3.44
C GLU A 151 18.33 19.63 1.98
N LYS A 152 19.63 19.75 1.67
CA LYS A 152 20.12 19.47 0.29
C LYS A 152 20.04 17.99 -0.08
N LYS A 153 20.23 17.10 0.89
CA LYS A 153 20.21 15.66 0.66
C LYS A 153 18.77 15.15 0.48
N GLU A 154 17.84 15.71 1.25
CA GLU A 154 16.42 15.39 1.13
C GLU A 154 15.81 15.95 -0.16
N GLU A 155 16.28 17.10 -0.64
CA GLU A 155 15.85 17.68 -1.92
C GLU A 155 16.39 16.88 -3.12
N GLU A 156 17.64 16.37 -3.05
CA GLU A 156 18.18 15.44 -4.06
C GLU A 156 17.43 14.10 -4.07
N GLU A 157 17.13 13.50 -2.92
CA GLU A 157 16.34 12.25 -2.87
C GLU A 157 14.91 12.43 -3.40
N LYS A 158 14.25 13.56 -3.10
CA LYS A 158 12.92 13.87 -3.65
C LYS A 158 12.99 14.05 -5.17
N LYS A 159 14.05 14.66 -5.68
CA LYS A 159 14.27 14.81 -7.13
C LYS A 159 14.50 13.46 -7.81
N GLU A 160 15.33 12.59 -7.23
CA GLU A 160 15.57 11.25 -7.76
C GLU A 160 14.30 10.39 -7.73
N ARG A 161 13.49 10.48 -6.66
CA ARG A 161 12.18 9.81 -6.59
C ARG A 161 11.21 10.29 -7.67
N ARG A 162 11.17 11.59 -7.96
CA ARG A 162 10.34 12.16 -9.05
C ARG A 162 10.80 11.67 -10.42
N GLU A 163 12.11 11.60 -10.66
CA GLU A 163 12.67 11.10 -11.92
C GLU A 163 12.37 9.61 -12.12
N ARG A 164 12.50 8.79 -11.07
CA ARG A 164 12.13 7.37 -11.10
C ARG A 164 10.63 7.15 -11.34
N SER A 165 9.77 7.94 -10.68
CA SER A 165 8.32 7.89 -10.90
C SER A 165 7.95 8.22 -12.36
N ASN A 166 8.56 9.27 -12.92
CA ASN A 166 8.36 9.65 -14.32
C ASN A 166 8.85 8.58 -15.31
N ALA A 167 9.91 7.84 -14.98
CA ALA A 167 10.38 6.72 -15.80
C ALA A 167 9.38 5.55 -15.80
N VAL A 168 8.80 5.22 -14.65
CA VAL A 168 7.77 4.18 -14.52
C VAL A 168 6.52 4.54 -15.33
N ILE A 169 6.05 5.79 -15.25
CA ILE A 169 4.90 6.28 -16.03
C ILE A 169 5.17 6.14 -17.54
N LYS A 170 6.37 6.49 -18.02
CA LYS A 170 6.74 6.33 -19.44
C LYS A 170 6.78 4.86 -19.89
N ILE A 171 7.20 3.94 -19.01
CA ILE A 171 7.21 2.50 -19.31
C ILE A 171 5.77 1.98 -19.43
N ILE A 172 4.88 2.40 -18.53
CA ILE A 172 3.45 2.04 -18.58
C ILE A 172 2.81 2.58 -19.86
N GLU A 173 3.08 3.83 -20.24
CA GLU A 173 2.59 4.40 -21.51
C GLU A 173 3.11 3.66 -22.76
N LEU A 174 4.36 3.17 -22.73
CA LEU A 174 4.92 2.39 -23.84
C LEU A 174 4.28 1.01 -23.94
N LEU A 175 4.03 0.34 -22.82
CA LEU A 175 3.36 -0.96 -22.79
C LEU A 175 1.91 -0.84 -23.30
N LEU A 176 1.20 0.22 -22.90
CA LEU A 176 -0.17 0.48 -23.37
C LEU A 176 -0.24 0.85 -24.87
N LYS A 177 0.83 1.40 -25.45
CA LYS A 177 0.90 1.69 -26.90
C LYS A 177 1.18 0.45 -27.74
N ILE A 178 1.84 -0.57 -27.18
CA ILE A 178 2.14 -1.82 -27.89
C ILE A 178 0.86 -2.67 -28.06
N ASP A 179 -0.08 -2.62 -27.10
CA ASP A 179 -1.34 -3.37 -27.16
C ASP A 179 -2.39 -2.80 -28.15
N ILE A 180 -2.16 -1.63 -28.76
CA ILE A 180 -3.13 -1.03 -29.69
C ILE A 180 -2.86 -1.45 -31.16
N HIS A 181 -1.76 -2.15 -31.47
CA HIS A 181 -1.39 -2.56 -32.84
C HIS A 181 -1.08 -4.06 -33.01
N GLY A 182 -1.52 -4.92 -32.07
CA GLY A 182 -1.45 -6.39 -32.17
C GLY A 182 -2.76 -7.02 -32.59
#